data_AF-A0A6V6YY64-F1
#
_entry.id   AF-A0A6V6YY64-F1
#
_cell.length_a   1.000
_cell.length_b   1.000
_cell.length_c   1.000
_cell.angle_alpha   90.00
_cell.angle_beta   90.00
_cell.angle_gamma   90.00
#
_symmetry.space_group_name_H-M   'P 1'
#
loop_
_entity.id
_entity.type
_entity.pdbx_description
1 polymer ?
#
loop_
_entity_poly.entity_id
_entity_poly.type
_entity_poly.pdbx_seq_one_letter_code
_entity_poly.pdbx_strand_id
1 'polypeptide(L)'
;MIKKLLFLLFLFSLSSIAQNQTKIKFSYDTAGNQVSRILCTNCPPETGKQIKEIEALVDEDLEKFSAEDRFSYYPNPVKEELYLKWELTDDNYVTSIQLISLAGQVLNTFRETKNNNTQNILFQSYPSGVYVVLLNYKSGDPKTIKIIKQ
;
A
#
# COMPACT_ATOMS: atom_id res chain seq x y z
N MET A 1 -27.30 54.80 -8.75
CA MET A 1 -26.87 53.50 -8.17
C MET A 1 -26.12 52.61 -9.15
N ILE A 2 -26.58 52.46 -10.40
CA ILE A 2 -25.96 51.59 -11.42
C ILE A 2 -24.45 51.85 -11.67
N LYS A 3 -23.99 53.11 -11.69
CA LYS A 3 -22.56 53.44 -11.87
C LYS A 3 -21.67 52.97 -10.71
N LYS A 4 -22.17 52.97 -9.47
CA LYS A 4 -21.42 52.47 -8.30
C LYS A 4 -21.35 50.94 -8.29
N LEU A 5 -22.38 50.27 -8.81
CA LEU A 5 -22.42 48.81 -8.95
C LEU A 5 -21.45 48.33 -10.05
N LEU A 6 -21.38 49.03 -11.18
CA LEU A 6 -20.41 48.77 -12.25
C LEU A 6 -18.96 48.96 -11.79
N PHE A 7 -18.69 49.98 -10.97
CA PHE A 7 -17.37 50.20 -10.40
C PHE A 7 -16.97 49.11 -9.40
N LEU A 8 -17.91 48.60 -8.61
CA LEU A 8 -17.67 47.51 -7.67
C LEU A 8 -17.37 46.17 -8.39
N LEU A 9 -18.07 45.91 -9.51
CA LEU A 9 -17.82 44.75 -10.38
C LEU A 9 -16.44 44.81 -11.06
N PHE A 10 -15.97 46.01 -11.43
CA PHE A 10 -14.64 46.21 -12.01
C PHE A 10 -13.50 46.03 -10.99
N LEU A 11 -13.73 46.34 -9.70
CA LEU A 11 -12.75 46.09 -8.65
C LEU A 11 -12.63 44.60 -8.30
N PHE A 12 -13.70 43.81 -8.45
CA PHE A 12 -13.70 42.38 -8.14
C PHE A 12 -13.02 41.51 -9.22
N SER A 13 -12.88 42.02 -10.47
CA SER A 13 -12.22 41.29 -11.55
C SER A 13 -10.68 41.38 -11.51
N LEU A 14 -10.11 42.34 -10.77
CA LEU A 14 -8.67 42.54 -10.65
C LEU A 14 -8.00 41.58 -9.64
N SER A 15 -8.75 40.90 -8.78
CA SER A 15 -8.23 40.00 -7.74
C SER A 15 -8.01 38.54 -8.17
N SER A 16 -8.26 38.20 -9.44
CA SER A 16 -8.31 36.79 -9.89
C SER A 16 -7.04 36.26 -10.56
N ILE A 17 -5.90 36.98 -10.50
CA ILE A 17 -4.65 36.58 -11.16
C ILE A 17 -3.52 36.32 -10.15
N ALA A 18 -3.64 35.24 -9.35
CA ALA A 18 -2.49 34.66 -8.65
C ALA A 18 -2.80 33.24 -8.15
N GLN A 19 -2.85 32.26 -9.06
CA GLN A 19 -2.70 30.85 -8.67
C GLN A 19 -1.39 30.32 -9.23
N ASN A 20 -0.27 30.78 -8.65
CA ASN A 20 1.00 30.11 -8.87
C ASN A 20 1.00 28.83 -8.02
N GLN A 21 0.79 27.68 -8.66
CA GLN A 21 0.92 26.38 -8.02
C GLN A 21 2.39 26.18 -7.65
N THR A 22 2.71 26.50 -6.40
CA THR A 22 4.03 26.25 -5.84
C THR A 22 4.23 24.73 -5.78
N LYS A 23 5.12 24.19 -6.63
CA LYS A 23 5.44 22.76 -6.68
C LYS A 23 6.77 22.53 -5.96
N ILE A 24 6.87 21.45 -5.20
CA ILE A 24 8.13 21.06 -4.57
C ILE A 24 8.70 19.89 -5.38
N LYS A 25 9.94 20.04 -5.86
CA LYS A 25 10.68 18.98 -6.55
C LYS A 25 11.64 18.32 -5.57
N PHE A 26 11.57 17.01 -5.49
CA PHE A 26 12.51 16.19 -4.73
C PHE A 26 13.45 15.47 -5.69
N SER A 27 14.70 15.27 -5.27
CA SER A 27 15.61 14.36 -5.96
C SER A 27 16.27 13.42 -4.96
N TYR A 28 16.64 12.25 -5.46
CA TYR A 28 17.16 11.14 -4.66
C TYR A 28 18.45 10.61 -5.27
N ASP A 29 19.35 10.10 -4.44
CA ASP A 29 20.52 9.34 -4.90
C ASP A 29 20.13 7.90 -5.30
N THR A 30 21.12 7.11 -5.75
CA THR A 30 20.93 5.70 -6.11
C THR A 30 20.59 4.79 -4.93
N ALA A 31 20.82 5.24 -3.69
CA ALA A 31 20.47 4.54 -2.46
C ALA A 31 19.09 4.95 -1.92
N GLY A 32 18.38 5.87 -2.59
CA GLY A 32 17.05 6.33 -2.22
C GLY A 32 17.03 7.44 -1.15
N ASN A 33 18.18 7.98 -0.77
CA ASN A 33 18.22 9.12 0.15
C ASN A 33 17.85 10.40 -0.58
N GLN A 34 17.09 11.28 0.08
CA GLN A 34 16.73 12.58 -0.49
C GLN A 34 17.97 13.49 -0.56
N VAL A 35 18.39 13.84 -1.78
CA VAL A 35 19.54 14.73 -2.01
C VAL A 35 19.13 16.18 -2.28
N SER A 36 17.88 16.45 -2.67
CA SER A 36 17.40 17.84 -2.76
C SER A 36 15.89 18.00 -2.58
N ARG A 37 15.49 19.20 -2.13
CA ARG A 37 14.10 19.67 -2.04
C ARG A 37 14.07 21.12 -2.53
N ILE A 38 13.52 21.34 -3.71
CA ILE A 38 13.53 22.65 -4.38
C ILE A 38 12.10 23.15 -4.53
N LEU A 39 11.85 24.37 -4.08
CA LEU A 39 10.61 25.08 -4.35
C LEU A 39 10.62 25.61 -5.78
N CYS A 40 9.63 25.23 -6.57
CA CYS A 40 9.53 25.62 -7.97
C CYS A 40 8.23 26.38 -8.23
N THR A 41 8.39 27.64 -8.67
CA THR A 41 7.29 28.57 -8.92
C THR A 41 6.93 28.69 -10.40
N ASN A 42 7.72 28.15 -11.33
CA ASN A 42 7.44 28.15 -12.78
C ASN A 42 8.03 26.90 -13.44
N CYS A 43 7.77 25.73 -12.86
CA CYS A 43 8.27 24.49 -13.42
C CYS A 43 7.61 24.22 -14.78
N PRO A 44 8.37 23.84 -15.81
CA PRO A 44 7.79 23.24 -17.01
C PRO A 44 6.90 22.07 -16.57
N PRO A 45 5.78 21.81 -17.27
CA PRO A 45 5.03 20.58 -17.03
C PRO A 45 6.02 19.44 -17.22
N GLU A 46 6.25 18.67 -16.15
CA GLU A 46 7.01 17.44 -16.30
C GLU A 46 6.21 16.58 -17.28
N THR A 47 6.79 16.30 -18.44
CA THR A 47 6.42 15.14 -19.24
C THR A 47 6.72 13.96 -18.33
N GLY A 48 5.73 13.61 -17.51
CA GLY A 48 5.85 12.55 -16.54
C GLY A 48 6.42 11.36 -17.27
N LYS A 49 7.64 10.95 -16.91
CA LYS A 49 8.01 9.56 -17.10
C LYS A 49 6.83 8.80 -16.52
N GLN A 50 6.14 8.05 -17.37
CA GLN A 50 5.01 7.23 -16.96
C GLN A 50 5.37 6.66 -15.61
N ILE A 51 4.62 7.07 -14.59
CA ILE A 51 4.59 6.36 -13.31
C ILE A 51 4.43 4.92 -13.78
N LYS A 52 5.43 4.07 -13.54
CA LYS A 52 5.31 2.66 -13.89
C LYS A 52 3.98 2.26 -13.30
N GLU A 53 3.02 2.00 -14.18
CA GLU A 53 1.73 1.47 -13.82
C GLU A 53 2.06 0.31 -12.90
N ILE A 54 1.51 0.34 -11.68
CA ILE A 54 1.67 -0.78 -10.76
C ILE A 54 1.07 -1.94 -11.53
N GLU A 55 1.92 -2.80 -12.09
CA GLU A 55 1.49 -3.97 -12.84
C GLU A 55 0.53 -4.71 -11.91
N ALA A 56 -0.73 -4.80 -12.33
CA ALA A 56 -1.75 -5.41 -11.51
C ALA A 56 -1.29 -6.83 -11.19
N LEU A 57 -1.21 -7.17 -9.90
CA LEU A 57 -0.77 -8.49 -9.44
C LEU A 57 -1.51 -9.58 -10.23
N VAL A 58 -0.76 -10.40 -10.97
CA VAL A 58 -1.31 -11.52 -11.71
C VAL A 58 -1.20 -12.76 -10.81
N ASP A 59 -2.09 -13.74 -10.98
CA ASP A 59 -2.05 -14.97 -10.18
C ASP A 59 -0.70 -15.73 -10.29
N GLU A 60 0.08 -15.48 -11.35
CA GLU A 60 1.43 -16.01 -11.57
C GLU A 60 2.48 -15.45 -10.60
N ASP A 61 2.26 -14.24 -10.06
CA ASP A 61 3.16 -13.62 -9.09
C ASP A 61 3.00 -14.21 -7.68
N LEU A 62 1.90 -14.92 -7.41
CA LEU A 62 1.56 -15.41 -6.07
C LEU A 62 2.25 -16.74 -5.77
N GLU A 63 3.03 -16.77 -4.69
CA GLU A 63 3.62 -18.03 -4.20
C GLU A 63 2.56 -18.92 -3.57
N LYS A 64 2.62 -20.23 -3.86
CA LYS A 64 1.81 -21.27 -3.21
C LYS A 64 2.70 -22.20 -2.39
N PHE A 65 2.17 -22.71 -1.27
CA PHE A 65 2.91 -23.67 -0.43
C PHE A 65 3.01 -25.06 -1.09
N SER A 66 2.00 -25.46 -1.87
CA SER A 66 2.00 -26.64 -2.74
C SER A 66 1.02 -26.45 -3.90
N ALA A 67 1.08 -27.31 -4.92
CA ALA A 67 0.20 -27.23 -6.09
C ALA A 67 -1.30 -27.38 -5.73
N GLU A 68 -1.60 -28.01 -4.59
CA GLU A 68 -2.97 -28.26 -4.09
C GLU A 68 -3.40 -27.21 -3.05
N ASP A 69 -2.50 -26.30 -2.63
CA ASP A 69 -2.85 -25.31 -1.62
C ASP A 69 -3.73 -24.20 -2.20
N ARG A 70 -4.87 -24.03 -1.55
CA ARG A 70 -5.88 -22.99 -1.79
C ARG A 70 -5.50 -21.62 -1.20
N PHE A 71 -4.21 -21.41 -0.98
CA PHE A 71 -3.68 -20.24 -0.30
C PHE A 71 -2.40 -19.79 -1.00
N SER A 72 -2.30 -18.49 -1.24
CA SER A 72 -1.17 -17.87 -1.88
C SER A 72 -0.82 -16.52 -1.27
N TYR A 73 0.44 -16.11 -1.44
CA TYR A 73 0.96 -14.88 -0.84
C TYR A 73 2.07 -14.26 -1.70
N TYR A 74 2.22 -12.94 -1.62
CA TYR A 74 3.29 -12.21 -2.32
C TYR A 74 3.49 -10.83 -1.68
N PRO A 75 4.71 -10.27 -1.67
CA PRO A 75 5.98 -10.89 -2.03
C PRO A 75 6.62 -11.59 -0.83
N ASN A 76 7.51 -12.54 -1.10
CA ASN A 76 8.42 -13.11 -0.10
C ASN A 76 9.81 -13.30 -0.73
N PRO A 77 10.86 -12.55 -0.34
CA PRO A 77 10.92 -11.60 0.77
C PRO A 77 10.04 -10.35 0.62
N VAL A 78 9.48 -9.87 1.72
CA VAL A 78 8.64 -8.65 1.79
C VAL A 78 9.47 -7.42 2.13
N LYS A 79 9.10 -6.26 1.58
CA LYS A 79 9.67 -4.95 1.91
C LYS A 79 8.70 -4.05 2.67
N GLU A 80 7.51 -3.82 2.13
CA GLU A 80 6.57 -2.82 2.68
C GLU A 80 5.20 -3.42 3.00
N GLU A 81 4.66 -4.25 2.11
CA GLU A 81 3.33 -4.85 2.26
C GLU A 81 3.37 -6.30 1.76
N LEU A 82 2.74 -7.20 2.52
CA LEU A 82 2.50 -8.59 2.16
C LEU A 82 1.02 -8.75 1.82
N TYR A 83 0.74 -9.24 0.63
CA TYR A 83 -0.59 -9.64 0.18
C TYR A 83 -0.81 -11.14 0.40
N LEU A 84 -1.98 -11.47 0.96
CA LEU A 84 -2.45 -12.83 1.18
C LEU A 84 -3.75 -13.07 0.42
N LYS A 85 -3.92 -14.24 -0.17
CA LYS A 85 -5.15 -14.67 -0.85
C LYS A 85 -5.45 -16.14 -0.51
N TRP A 86 -6.70 -16.45 -0.20
CA TRP A 86 -7.18 -17.82 -0.02
C TRP A 86 -8.48 -18.07 -0.78
N GLU A 87 -8.84 -19.33 -0.94
CA GLU A 87 -10.17 -19.70 -1.46
C GLU A 87 -11.24 -19.57 -0.38
N LEU A 88 -12.39 -19.02 -0.78
CA LEU A 88 -13.59 -19.05 0.03
C LEU A 88 -14.17 -20.46 0.01
N THR A 89 -14.28 -21.07 1.19
CA THR A 89 -15.02 -22.31 1.35
C THR A 89 -16.07 -22.15 2.43
N ASP A 90 -17.28 -22.61 2.15
CA ASP A 90 -18.43 -22.37 3.03
C ASP A 90 -18.29 -23.02 4.41
N ASP A 91 -17.63 -24.17 4.44
CA ASP A 91 -17.48 -25.01 5.61
C ASP A 91 -16.18 -24.72 6.38
N ASN A 92 -15.14 -24.24 5.69
CA ASN A 92 -13.82 -24.08 6.27
C ASN A 92 -13.11 -22.78 5.85
N TYR A 93 -13.64 -21.65 6.31
CA TYR A 93 -13.06 -20.33 6.07
C TYR A 93 -11.99 -19.95 7.11
N VAL A 94 -11.15 -18.98 6.76
CA VAL A 94 -10.16 -18.38 7.67
C VAL A 94 -10.91 -17.55 8.72
N THR A 95 -10.63 -17.81 9.99
CA THR A 95 -11.23 -17.12 11.14
C THR A 95 -10.33 -16.00 11.67
N SER A 96 -9.02 -16.20 11.60
CA SER A 96 -8.04 -15.18 11.98
C SER A 96 -6.70 -15.42 11.33
N ILE A 97 -5.94 -14.34 11.18
CA ILE A 97 -4.57 -14.33 10.69
C ILE A 97 -3.72 -13.67 11.76
N GLN A 98 -2.66 -14.36 12.21
CA GLN A 98 -1.73 -13.83 13.22
C GLN A 98 -0.36 -13.63 12.60
N LEU A 99 0.24 -12.46 12.85
CA LEU A 99 1.64 -12.20 12.56
C LEU A 99 2.44 -12.45 13.84
N ILE A 100 3.42 -13.35 13.76
CA ILE A 100 4.21 -13.82 14.90
C ILE A 100 5.69 -13.56 14.60
N SER A 101 6.39 -12.98 15.57
CA SER A 101 7.85 -12.85 15.52
C SER A 101 8.53 -14.22 15.63
N LEU A 102 9.80 -14.32 15.22
CA LEU A 102 10.60 -15.54 15.41
C LEU A 102 10.72 -15.95 16.90
N ALA A 103 10.60 -15.00 17.83
CA ALA A 103 10.59 -15.25 19.27
C ALA A 103 9.24 -15.82 19.78
N GLY A 104 8.25 -16.01 18.91
CA GLY A 104 6.92 -16.54 19.27
C GLY A 104 5.92 -15.50 19.76
N GLN A 105 6.31 -14.22 19.84
CA GLN A 105 5.38 -13.15 20.20
C GLN A 105 4.41 -12.85 19.06
N VAL A 106 3.11 -12.85 19.35
CA VAL A 106 2.06 -12.35 18.44
C VAL A 106 2.18 -10.82 18.35
N LEU A 107 2.51 -10.33 17.17
CA LEU A 107 2.67 -8.90 16.86
C LEU A 107 1.37 -8.25 16.41
N ASN A 108 0.56 -9.00 15.67
CA ASN A 108 -0.75 -8.53 15.21
C ASN A 108 -1.72 -9.69 15.00
N THR A 109 -3.02 -9.41 15.05
CA THR A 109 -4.10 -10.36 14.78
C THR A 109 -5.20 -9.70 13.97
N PHE A 110 -5.44 -10.24 12.78
CA PHE A 110 -6.54 -9.86 11.90
C PHE A 110 -7.67 -10.86 12.09
N ARG A 111 -8.90 -10.37 12.29
CA ARG A 111 -10.09 -11.21 12.40
C ARG A 111 -10.80 -11.18 11.05
N GLU A 112 -11.02 -12.36 10.50
CA GLU A 112 -11.61 -12.50 9.18
C GLU A 112 -13.08 -12.89 9.25
N THR A 113 -13.79 -12.53 8.19
CA THR A 113 -15.19 -12.93 8.00
C THR A 113 -15.28 -13.97 6.89
N LYS A 114 -16.36 -14.75 6.89
CA LYS A 114 -16.59 -15.82 5.91
C LYS A 114 -16.55 -15.34 4.45
N ASN A 115 -16.80 -14.04 4.19
CA ASN A 115 -16.84 -13.48 2.85
C ASN A 115 -15.53 -12.78 2.44
N ASN A 116 -14.50 -12.75 3.30
CA ASN A 116 -13.20 -12.21 2.95
C ASN A 116 -12.24 -13.34 2.55
N ASN A 117 -11.47 -13.08 1.50
CA ASN A 117 -10.53 -14.04 0.92
C ASN A 117 -9.15 -13.44 0.66
N THR A 118 -8.93 -12.20 1.09
CA THR A 118 -7.67 -11.48 0.91
C THR A 118 -7.32 -10.69 2.16
N GLN A 119 -6.03 -10.51 2.42
CA GLN A 119 -5.56 -9.67 3.51
C GLN A 119 -4.22 -9.02 3.16
N ASN A 120 -4.12 -7.72 3.41
CA ASN A 120 -2.87 -6.97 3.32
C ASN A 120 -2.26 -6.81 4.71
N ILE A 121 -0.97 -7.09 4.84
CA ILE A 121 -0.22 -6.87 6.07
C ILE A 121 0.88 -5.85 5.79
N LEU A 122 0.80 -4.69 6.44
CA LEU A 122 1.86 -3.68 6.38
C LEU A 122 3.07 -4.14 7.19
N PHE A 123 4.21 -4.26 6.51
CA PHE A 123 5.49 -4.67 7.07
C PHE A 123 6.47 -3.52 7.33
N GLN A 124 6.12 -2.29 6.95
CA GLN A 124 6.99 -1.11 7.05
C GLN A 124 7.57 -0.87 8.45
N SER A 125 6.79 -1.13 9.50
CA SER A 125 7.18 -0.87 10.90
C SER A 125 7.93 -2.02 11.56
N TYR A 126 8.05 -3.19 10.89
CA TYR A 126 8.71 -4.35 11.45
C TYR A 126 10.19 -4.40 11.02
N PRO A 127 11.13 -4.72 11.93
CA PRO A 127 12.53 -4.84 11.59
C PRO A 127 12.79 -5.98 10.61
N SER A 128 13.90 -5.90 9.87
CA SER A 128 14.36 -7.00 9.01
C SER A 128 14.56 -8.28 9.83
N GLY A 129 14.12 -9.40 9.30
CA GLY A 129 14.08 -10.66 10.04
C GLY A 129 13.08 -11.66 9.50
N VAL A 130 12.88 -12.74 10.26
CA VAL A 130 11.94 -13.82 9.92
C VAL A 130 10.68 -13.68 10.76
N TYR A 131 9.54 -13.82 10.11
CA TYR A 131 8.22 -13.80 10.72
C TYR A 131 7.44 -15.04 10.33
N VAL A 132 6.46 -15.38 11.14
CA VAL A 132 5.50 -16.44 10.84
C VAL A 132 4.12 -15.80 10.70
N VAL A 133 3.45 -16.08 9.60
CA VAL A 133 2.02 -15.78 9.47
C VAL A 133 1.25 -17.07 9.67
N LEU A 134 0.33 -17.06 10.62
CA LEU A 134 -0.50 -18.19 11.03
C LEU A 134 -1.95 -17.90 10.65
N LEU A 135 -2.51 -18.70 9.74
CA LEU A 135 -3.91 -18.67 9.34
C LEU A 135 -4.67 -19.73 10.12
N ASN A 136 -5.63 -19.31 10.93
CA ASN A 136 -6.50 -20.22 11.69
C ASN A 136 -7.79 -20.46 10.92
N TYR A 137 -8.05 -21.71 10.57
CA TYR A 137 -9.26 -22.13 9.88
C TYR A 137 -10.34 -22.58 10.85
N LYS A 138 -11.61 -22.49 10.43
CA LYS A 138 -12.75 -22.96 11.23
C LYS A 138 -12.66 -24.45 11.58
N SER A 139 -12.06 -25.28 10.73
CA SER A 139 -11.85 -26.71 10.99
C SER A 139 -10.92 -26.99 12.18
N GLY A 140 -10.10 -26.01 12.57
CA GLY A 140 -9.08 -26.17 13.60
C GLY A 140 -7.70 -26.55 13.06
N ASP A 141 -7.53 -26.69 11.74
CA ASP A 141 -6.24 -26.99 11.11
C ASP A 141 -5.56 -25.69 10.65
N PRO A 142 -4.61 -25.13 11.42
CA PRO A 142 -3.94 -23.91 11.01
C PRO A 142 -2.95 -24.16 9.87
N LYS A 143 -2.73 -23.12 9.06
CA LYS A 143 -1.64 -23.06 8.08
C LYS A 143 -0.63 -22.00 8.49
N THR A 144 0.65 -22.30 8.34
CA THR A 144 1.75 -21.39 8.69
C THR A 144 2.62 -21.12 7.48
N ILE A 145 3.02 -19.86 7.30
CA ILE A 145 4.01 -19.45 6.31
C ILE A 145 5.15 -18.68 6.96
N LYS A 146 6.35 -18.92 6.41
CA LYS A 146 7.56 -18.20 6.80
C LYS A 146 7.74 -17.00 5.88
N ILE A 147 7.77 -15.81 6.47
CA ILE A 147 7.97 -14.55 5.76
C ILE A 147 9.34 -13.98 6.10
N ILE A 148 10.07 -13.54 5.09
CA ILE A 148 11.38 -12.91 5.24
C ILE A 148 11.20 -11.41 4.98
N LYS A 149 11.44 -10.57 5.99
CA LYS A 149 11.50 -9.11 5.85
C LYS A 149 12.92 -8.66 5.52
N GLN A 150 13.07 -7.91 4.43
CA GLN A 150 14.33 -7.26 4.04
C GLN A 150 14.24 -5.76 4.25
#